data_AF-A0A1F8Q4K6-F1
#
_entry.id   AF-A0A1F8Q4K6-F1
#
_cell.length_a   1.000
_cell.length_b   1.000
_cell.length_c   1.000
_cell.angle_alpha   90.00
_cell.angle_beta   90.00
_cell.angle_gamma   90.00
#
_symmetry.space_group_name_H-M   'P 1'
#
loop_
_entity.id
_entity.type
_entity.pdbx_description
1 polymer ?
#
loop_
_entity_poly.entity_id
_entity_poly.type
_entity_poly.pdbx_seq_one_letter_code
_entity_poly.pdbx_strand_id
1 'polypeptide(L)' 'MTQEYDVQGMVAKIRALRRNAEALKEVSGGIPAVDKNADRILANVKMLEINISDAAGILQK' A
#
# COMPACT_ATOMS: atom_id res chain seq x y z
N MET A 1 -8.02 -0.65 -27.34
CA MET A 1 -7.49 0.62 -26.80
C MET A 1 -6.60 0.27 -25.63
N THR A 2 -5.31 0.59 -25.69
CA THR A 2 -4.40 0.37 -24.56
C THR A 2 -4.62 1.51 -23.58
N GLN A 3 -5.21 1.22 -22.42
CA GLN A 3 -5.40 2.22 -21.39
C GLN A 3 -4.05 2.47 -20.71
N GLU A 4 -3.59 3.71 -20.72
CA GLU A 4 -2.33 4.08 -20.07
C GLU A 4 -2.57 4.14 -18.55
N TYR A 5 -1.95 3.23 -17.81
CA TYR A 5 -2.10 3.16 -16.35
C TYR A 5 -1.18 4.18 -15.67
N ASP A 6 -1.72 4.98 -14.75
CA ASP A 6 -0.93 5.89 -13.91
C ASP A 6 -0.21 5.11 -12.79
N VAL A 7 0.85 4.40 -13.16
CA VAL A 7 1.68 3.60 -12.24
C VAL A 7 2.32 4.47 -11.16
N GLN A 8 2.80 5.65 -11.53
CA GLN A 8 3.45 6.56 -10.59
C GLN A 8 2.46 7.07 -9.54
N GLY A 9 1.24 7.42 -9.95
CA GLY A 9 0.17 7.80 -9.04
C GLY A 9 -0.30 6.66 -8.15
N MET A 10 -0.27 5.41 -8.63
CA MET A 10 -0.52 4.23 -7.79
C MET A 10 0.58 4.04 -6.75
N VAL A 11 1.86 4.10 -7.13
CA VAL A 11 3.00 4.00 -6.21
C VAL A 11 2.91 5.07 -5.11
N ALA A 12 2.61 6.32 -5.47
CA ALA A 12 2.46 7.41 -4.52
C ALA A 12 1.35 7.15 -3.50
N LYS A 13 0.18 6.67 -3.95
CA LYS A 13 -0.96 6.34 -3.08
C LYS A 13 -0.68 5.14 -2.17
N ILE A 14 -0.05 4.08 -2.70
CA ILE A 14 0.35 2.89 -1.90
C ILE A 14 1.31 3.29 -0.77
N ARG A 15 2.31 4.15 -1.07
CA ARG A 15 3.22 4.67 -0.04
C ARG A 15 2.50 5.51 1.02
N ALA A 16 1.50 6.30 0.62
CA ALA A 16 0.69 7.06 1.57
C ALA A 16 -0.17 6.15 2.47
N LEU A 17 -0.78 5.10 1.90
CA LEU A 17 -1.52 4.11 2.68
C LEU A 17 -0.64 3.43 3.73
N ARG A 18 0.60 3.07 3.37
CA ARG A 18 1.57 2.51 4.33
C ARG A 18 1.78 3.44 5.52
N ARG A 19 2.17 4.69 5.25
CA ARG A 19 2.45 5.69 6.31
C ARG A 19 1.25 5.93 7.20
N ASN A 20 0.05 6.02 6.62
CA ASN A 20 -1.17 6.23 7.37
C ASN A 20 -1.53 5.03 8.26
N ALA A 21 -1.29 3.81 7.79
CA ALA A 21 -1.53 2.60 8.59
C ALA A 21 -0.51 2.43 9.72
N GLU A 22 0.77 2.76 9.49
CA GLU A 22 1.80 2.83 10.54
C GLU A 22 1.43 3.87 11.59
N ALA A 23 1.06 5.09 11.17
CA ALA A 23 0.63 6.16 12.08
C ALA A 23 -0.66 5.78 12.85
N LEU A 24 -1.62 5.12 12.21
CA LEU A 24 -2.83 4.63 12.87
C LEU A 24 -2.50 3.63 13.98
N LYS A 25 -1.53 2.75 13.75
CA LYS A 25 -1.06 1.79 14.76
C LYS A 25 -0.35 2.50 15.91
N GLU A 26 0.44 3.52 15.63
CA GLU A 26 1.13 4.32 16.65
C GLU A 26 0.13 5.04 17.58
N VAL A 27 -0.91 5.66 17.02
CA VAL A 27 -1.93 6.38 17.81
C VAL A 27 -2.99 5.47 18.41
N SER A 28 -2.96 4.15 18.14
CA SER A 28 -3.97 3.21 18.63
C SER A 28 -3.99 3.06 20.15
N GLY A 29 -2.89 3.43 20.83
CA GLY A 29 -2.72 3.22 22.26
C GLY A 29 -2.76 1.74 22.69
N GLY A 30 -2.53 0.82 21.76
CA GLY A 30 -2.56 -0.63 22.02
C GLY A 30 -3.97 -1.23 22.02
N ILE A 31 -4.98 -0.55 21.49
CA ILE A 31 -6.33 -1.12 21.33
C ILE A 31 -6.23 -2.34 20.40
N PRO A 32 -6.47 -3.58 20.88
CA PRO A 32 -6.14 -4.79 20.11
C PRO A 32 -6.88 -4.90 18.78
N ALA A 33 -8.11 -4.39 18.72
CA ALA A 33 -8.90 -4.38 17.49
C ALA A 33 -8.31 -3.42 16.44
N VAL A 34 -7.80 -2.28 16.86
CA VAL A 34 -7.20 -1.28 15.97
C VAL A 34 -5.85 -1.78 15.46
N ASP A 35 -4.99 -2.31 16.35
CA ASP A 35 -3.69 -2.86 15.97
C ASP A 35 -3.81 -3.99 14.94
N LYS A 36 -4.71 -4.95 15.18
CA LYS A 36 -4.97 -6.04 14.24
C LYS A 36 -5.49 -5.56 12.89
N ASN A 37 -6.26 -4.47 12.87
CA ASN A 37 -6.73 -3.86 11.63
C ASN A 37 -5.60 -3.13 10.90
N ALA A 38 -4.79 -2.35 11.61
CA ALA A 38 -3.63 -1.69 11.04
C ALA A 38 -2.63 -2.71 10.45
N ASP A 39 -2.38 -3.82 11.14
CA ASP A 39 -1.53 -4.91 10.64
C ASP A 39 -2.08 -5.57 9.37
N ARG A 40 -3.40 -5.81 9.31
CA ARG A 40 -4.05 -6.32 8.09
C ARG A 40 -3.95 -5.33 6.94
N ILE A 41 -4.12 -4.03 7.20
CA ILE A 41 -3.94 -3.00 6.17
C ILE A 41 -2.50 -3.03 5.66
N LEU A 42 -1.51 -3.06 6.55
CA LEU A 42 -0.09 -3.11 6.19
C LEU A 42 0.26 -4.35 5.35
N ALA A 43 -0.30 -5.51 5.67
CA ALA A 43 -0.12 -6.72 4.88
C ALA A 43 -0.68 -6.57 3.44
N ASN A 44 -1.87 -5.98 3.30
CA ASN A 44 -2.45 -5.71 1.98
C ASN A 44 -1.65 -4.65 1.21
N VAL A 45 -1.21 -3.58 1.87
CA VAL A 45 -0.34 -2.57 1.27
C VAL A 45 0.96 -3.20 0.78
N LYS A 46 1.55 -4.13 1.53
CA LYS A 46 2.75 -4.85 1.10
C LYS A 46 2.51 -5.68 -0.16
N MET A 47 1.35 -6.32 -0.29
CA MET A 47 0.98 -7.02 -1.54
C MET A 47 0.84 -6.06 -2.72
N LEU A 48 0.23 -4.88 -2.51
CA LEU A 48 0.13 -3.87 -3.55
C LEU A 48 1.50 -3.34 -4.00
N GLU A 49 2.44 -3.16 -3.07
CA GLU A 49 3.83 -2.80 -3.39
C GLU A 49 4.50 -3.84 -4.29
N ILE A 50 4.27 -5.13 -4.03
CA ILE A 50 4.78 -6.23 -4.87
C ILE A 50 4.11 -6.17 -6.25
N ASN A 51 2.78 -6.13 -6.30
CA ASN A 51 2.03 -6.14 -7.55
C ASN A 51 2.39 -4.97 -8.48
N ILE A 52 2.58 -3.76 -7.92
CA ILE A 52 2.95 -2.60 -8.73
C ILE A 52 4.41 -2.62 -9.17
N SER A 53 5.31 -3.22 -8.37
CA SER A 53 6.72 -3.39 -8.75
C SER A 53 6.86 -4.36 -9.92
N ASP A 54 6.12 -5.46 -9.87
CA ASP A 54 6.04 -6.44 -10.96
C ASP A 54 5.47 -5.79 -12.23
N ALA A 55 4.38 -5.01 -12.10
CA ALA A 55 3.80 -4.28 -13.23
C ALA A 55 4.75 -3.23 -13.83
N ALA A 56 5.47 -2.48 -12.99
CA ALA A 56 6.45 -1.50 -13.46
C ALA A 56 7.62 -2.15 -14.21
N GLY A 57 8.06 -3.35 -13.80
CA GLY A 57 9.05 -4.13 -14.53
C GLY A 57 8.55 -4.70 -15.87
N ILE A 58 7.24 -4.98 -15.97
CA ILE A 58 6.58 -5.46 -17.20
C ILE A 58 6.35 -4.32 -18.20
N LEU A 59 6.03 -3.11 -17.73
CA LEU A 59 5.74 -1.94 -18.59
C LEU A 59 6.98 -1.26 -19.18
N GLN A 60 8.20 -1.73 -18.85
CA GLN A 60 9.47 -1.21 -19.38
C GLN A 60 10.06 -2.05 -20.54
N LYS A 61 9.26 -2.95 -21.15
CA LYS A 61 9.64 -3.71 -22.36
C LYS A 61 8.69 -3.41 -23.50
#